data_AF-M0B2E5-F1
#
_entry.id   AF-M0B2E5-F1
#
_cell.length_a   1.000
_cell.length_b   1.000
_cell.length_c   1.000
_cell.angle_alpha   90.00
_cell.angle_beta   90.00
_cell.angle_gamma   90.00
#
_symmetry.space_group_name_H-M   'P 1'
#
loop_
_entity.id
_entity.type
_entity.pdbx_description
1 polymer ?
#
loop_
_entity_poly.entity_id
_entity_poly.type
_entity_poly.pdbx_seq_one_letter_code
_entity_poly.pdbx_strand_id
1 'polypeptide(L)'
;MPDTQHRVDGVDPAHEARARDYPMLEGGATMGTVCEYKSSGEWAIITDLPDRTWGDVFDDNDERADEKAVRFLNLEKLSDAAFSRFEDAVGCYEHVSIAREYRDQEGAGNYVRRSDFQEKFRVLGPVHPDARGESDGE
;
A
#
# COMPACT_ATOMS: atom_id res chain seq x y z
N MET A 1 0.33 32.97 -18.42
CA MET A 1 0.38 31.64 -19.06
C MET A 1 0.40 30.65 -17.92
N PRO A 2 -0.63 29.83 -17.68
CA PRO A 2 -0.51 28.75 -16.71
C PRO A 2 0.40 27.67 -17.30
N ASP A 3 1.42 27.30 -16.54
CA ASP A 3 2.36 26.21 -16.82
C ASP A 3 1.59 24.90 -17.10
N THR A 4 1.65 24.44 -18.34
CA THR A 4 1.24 23.09 -18.72
C THR A 4 2.28 22.12 -18.19
N GLN A 5 2.17 21.73 -16.92
CA GLN A 5 2.94 20.62 -16.39
C GLN A 5 2.62 19.36 -17.19
N HIS A 6 3.69 18.79 -17.75
CA HIS A 6 3.70 17.53 -18.47
C HIS A 6 3.14 16.43 -17.54
N ARG A 7 1.91 15.98 -17.79
CA ARG A 7 1.38 14.73 -17.24
C ARG A 7 2.12 13.58 -17.92
N VAL A 8 3.23 13.16 -17.34
CA VAL A 8 3.79 11.82 -17.58
C VAL A 8 2.91 10.84 -16.79
N ASP A 9 2.27 9.91 -17.49
CA ASP A 9 1.50 8.78 -16.93
C ASP A 9 0.24 9.07 -16.07
N GLY A 10 -0.29 10.30 -16.08
CA GLY A 10 -1.56 10.61 -15.40
C GLY A 10 -1.48 10.69 -13.87
N VAL A 11 -0.32 10.40 -13.27
CA VAL A 11 -0.03 10.67 -11.86
C VAL A 11 0.30 12.15 -11.70
N ASP A 12 -0.33 12.82 -10.74
CA ASP A 12 0.00 14.21 -10.42
C ASP A 12 1.42 14.30 -9.82
N PRO A 13 2.31 15.20 -10.30
CA PRO A 13 3.67 15.31 -9.80
C PRO A 13 3.76 15.60 -8.29
N ALA A 14 2.79 16.31 -7.71
CA ALA A 14 2.75 16.55 -6.28
C ALA A 14 2.34 15.29 -5.50
N HIS A 15 1.51 14.42 -6.09
CA HIS A 15 1.19 13.11 -5.53
C HIS A 15 2.41 12.19 -5.53
N GLU A 16 3.20 12.19 -6.60
CA GLU A 16 4.45 11.43 -6.64
C GLU A 16 5.46 11.94 -5.60
N ALA A 17 5.64 13.26 -5.49
CA ALA A 17 6.54 13.85 -4.51
C ALA A 17 6.18 13.43 -3.07
N ARG A 18 4.89 13.40 -2.73
CA ARG A 18 4.42 12.93 -1.41
C ARG A 18 4.65 11.43 -1.21
N ALA A 19 4.51 10.63 -2.26
CA ALA A 19 4.72 9.18 -2.18
C ALA A 19 6.19 8.83 -1.92
N ARG A 20 7.16 9.69 -2.28
CA ARG A 20 8.59 9.51 -1.99
C ARG A 20 8.94 9.59 -0.50
N ASP A 21 8.11 10.28 0.29
CA ASP A 21 8.29 10.35 1.74
C ASP A 21 7.80 9.08 2.45
N TYR A 22 7.22 8.12 1.72
CA TYR A 22 6.67 6.92 2.30
C TYR A 22 7.76 5.86 2.51
N PRO A 23 7.77 5.16 3.67
CA PRO A 23 8.59 3.98 3.79
C PRO A 23 8.20 2.95 2.71
N MET A 24 9.16 2.12 2.31
CA MET A 24 8.93 1.04 1.35
C MET A 24 9.37 -0.30 1.94
N LEU A 25 8.68 -1.35 1.49
CA LEU A 25 9.05 -2.74 1.69
C LEU A 25 10.00 -3.19 0.58
N GLU A 26 10.64 -4.34 0.78
CA GLU A 26 11.37 -5.00 -0.31
C GLU A 26 10.44 -5.27 -1.50
N GLY A 27 10.97 -5.12 -2.71
CA GLY A 27 10.17 -5.17 -3.95
C GLY A 27 9.42 -3.87 -4.26
N GLY A 28 9.70 -2.78 -3.54
CA GLY A 28 9.19 -1.44 -3.84
C GLY A 28 7.74 -1.21 -3.41
N ALA A 29 7.10 -2.13 -2.68
CA ALA A 29 5.75 -1.90 -2.17
C ALA A 29 5.76 -0.80 -1.11
N THR A 30 4.80 0.12 -1.17
CA THR A 30 4.68 1.23 -0.24
C THR A 30 3.23 1.48 0.11
N MET A 31 2.94 2.48 0.93
CA MET A 31 1.57 2.89 1.22
C MET A 31 0.85 3.26 -0.08
N GLY A 32 -0.33 2.66 -0.29
CA GLY A 32 -1.13 2.80 -1.52
C GLY A 32 -0.80 1.80 -2.62
N THR A 33 0.21 0.94 -2.44
CA THR A 33 0.45 -0.16 -3.36
C THR A 33 -0.70 -1.18 -3.26
N VAL A 34 -1.25 -1.56 -4.42
CA VAL A 34 -2.18 -2.68 -4.55
C VAL A 34 -1.40 -3.98 -4.62
N CYS A 35 -1.85 -4.94 -3.84
CA CYS A 35 -1.28 -6.26 -3.70
C CYS A 35 -2.37 -7.33 -3.86
N GLU A 36 -1.98 -8.51 -4.32
CA GLU A 36 -2.85 -9.67 -4.44
C GLU A 36 -2.39 -10.74 -3.45
N TYR A 37 -3.33 -11.31 -2.69
CA TYR A 37 -3.05 -12.43 -1.81
C TYR A 37 -2.85 -13.70 -2.63
N LYS A 38 -1.64 -14.27 -2.62
CA LYS A 38 -1.22 -15.35 -3.54
C LYS A 38 -2.10 -16.59 -3.47
N SER A 39 -2.72 -16.88 -2.32
CA SER A 39 -3.50 -18.10 -2.14
C SER A 39 -4.96 -18.02 -2.56
N SER A 40 -5.56 -16.81 -2.52
CA SER A 40 -7.00 -16.62 -2.81
C SER A 40 -7.27 -15.70 -4.00
N GLY A 41 -6.29 -14.91 -4.43
CA GLY A 41 -6.48 -13.86 -5.43
C GLY A 41 -7.13 -12.59 -4.89
N GLU A 42 -7.42 -12.51 -3.59
CA GLU A 42 -8.05 -11.33 -2.99
C GLU A 42 -7.11 -10.12 -3.04
N TRP A 43 -7.64 -8.94 -3.33
CA TRP A 43 -6.85 -7.73 -3.44
C TRP A 43 -6.79 -6.96 -2.12
N ALA A 44 -5.64 -6.37 -1.87
CA ALA A 44 -5.34 -5.59 -0.69
C ALA A 44 -4.57 -4.32 -1.04
N ILE A 45 -4.76 -3.26 -0.25
CA ILE A 45 -3.99 -2.03 -0.36
C ILE A 45 -3.25 -1.77 0.94
N ILE A 46 -1.94 -1.52 0.87
CA ILE A 46 -1.16 -1.13 2.05
C ILE A 46 -1.64 0.26 2.51
N THR A 47 -2.16 0.37 3.73
CA THR A 47 -2.63 1.66 4.26
C THR A 47 -1.55 2.36 5.07
N ASP A 48 -0.80 1.59 5.85
CA ASP A 48 0.21 2.12 6.76
C ASP A 48 1.35 1.11 6.96
N LEU A 49 2.57 1.62 7.03
CA LEU A 49 3.77 0.87 7.38
C LEU A 49 4.31 1.41 8.72
N PRO A 50 3.65 1.09 9.85
CA PRO A 50 4.04 1.62 11.13
C PRO A 50 5.47 1.19 11.48
N ASP A 51 6.21 2.06 12.16
CA ASP A 51 7.51 1.71 12.75
C ASP A 51 7.35 0.94 14.08
N ARG A 52 6.20 0.29 14.30
CA ARG A 52 5.89 -0.51 15.48
C ARG A 52 6.13 -1.98 15.20
N THR A 53 6.50 -2.71 16.24
CA THR A 53 6.68 -4.15 16.15
C THR A 53 5.34 -4.87 16.35
N TRP A 54 5.27 -6.15 16.00
CA TRP A 54 4.07 -6.97 16.17
C TRP A 54 3.65 -7.06 17.63
N GLY A 55 4.61 -7.12 18.54
CA GLY A 55 4.38 -7.10 19.98
C GLY A 55 3.74 -5.81 20.49
N ASP A 56 4.06 -4.67 19.89
CA ASP A 56 3.40 -3.40 20.23
C ASP A 56 1.91 -3.37 19.79
N VAL A 57 1.54 -4.20 18.81
CA VAL A 57 0.20 -4.19 18.19
C VAL A 57 -0.69 -5.31 18.73
N PHE A 58 -0.13 -6.50 18.98
CA PHE A 58 -0.89 -7.70 19.33
C PHE A 58 -0.41 -8.39 20.62
N ASP A 59 0.83 -8.90 20.66
CA ASP A 59 1.32 -9.70 21.80
C ASP A 59 2.86 -9.69 21.93
N ASP A 60 3.37 -9.24 23.07
CA ASP A 60 4.80 -9.18 23.41
C ASP A 60 5.42 -10.55 23.74
N ASN A 61 4.61 -11.59 23.93
CA ASN A 61 5.08 -12.96 24.24
C ASN A 61 5.27 -13.83 23.00
N ASP A 62 4.99 -13.30 21.82
CA ASP A 62 5.23 -13.98 20.55
C ASP A 62 6.72 -14.01 20.21
N GLU A 63 7.23 -15.15 19.75
CA GLU A 63 8.65 -15.33 19.40
C GLU A 63 9.14 -14.43 18.26
N ARG A 64 8.21 -13.87 17.48
CA ARG A 64 8.44 -12.91 16.38
C ARG A 64 7.80 -11.55 16.70
N ALA A 65 7.68 -11.22 17.98
CA ALA A 65 7.08 -9.96 18.45
C ALA A 65 7.89 -8.72 18.04
N ASP A 66 9.20 -8.84 17.81
CA ASP A 66 10.08 -7.73 17.40
C ASP A 66 9.95 -7.38 15.90
N GLU A 67 9.28 -8.20 15.11
CA GLU A 67 9.07 -7.94 13.69
C GLU A 67 8.12 -6.78 13.42
N LYS A 68 8.41 -5.97 12.40
CA LYS A 68 7.54 -4.83 12.04
C LYS A 68 6.20 -5.29 11.49
N ALA A 69 5.14 -4.54 11.79
CA ALA A 69 3.81 -4.79 11.25
C ALA A 69 3.56 -4.03 9.93
N VAL A 70 2.62 -4.55 9.14
CA VAL A 70 2.03 -3.90 7.96
C VAL A 70 0.53 -3.82 8.19
N ARG A 71 -0.06 -2.63 7.98
CA ARG A 71 -1.51 -2.46 7.94
C ARG A 71 -1.96 -2.41 6.49
N PHE A 72 -2.99 -3.16 6.17
CA PHE A 72 -3.57 -3.20 4.83
C PHE A 72 -5.10 -3.26 4.89
N LEU A 73 -5.72 -2.88 3.78
CA LEU A 73 -7.17 -2.91 3.56
C LEU A 73 -7.49 -4.05 2.60
N ASN A 74 -8.31 -5.01 3.01
CA ASN A 74 -8.85 -6.04 2.11
C ASN A 74 -10.02 -5.42 1.30
N LEU A 75 -9.87 -5.37 -0.03
CA LEU A 75 -10.83 -4.75 -0.93
C LEU A 75 -12.13 -5.57 -1.07
N GLU A 76 -12.08 -6.89 -0.89
CA GLU A 76 -13.25 -7.78 -0.96
C GLU A 76 -14.26 -7.56 0.17
N LYS A 77 -13.85 -6.80 1.20
CA LYS A 77 -14.71 -6.42 2.32
C LYS A 77 -15.35 -5.06 2.14
N LEU A 78 -15.04 -4.37 1.05
CA LEU A 78 -15.62 -3.09 0.72
C LEU A 78 -16.90 -3.26 -0.10
N SER A 79 -17.75 -2.24 -0.08
CA SER A 79 -18.88 -2.16 -1.00
C SER A 79 -18.39 -1.82 -2.42
N ASP A 80 -19.13 -2.22 -3.45
CA ASP A 80 -18.83 -1.90 -4.85
C ASP A 80 -18.61 -0.39 -5.07
N ALA A 81 -19.38 0.46 -4.38
CA ALA A 81 -19.25 1.92 -4.47
C ALA A 81 -17.95 2.45 -3.84
N ALA A 82 -17.41 1.76 -2.85
CA ALA A 82 -16.10 2.08 -2.28
C ALA A 82 -14.99 1.52 -3.18
N PHE A 83 -15.16 0.30 -3.71
CA PHE A 83 -14.24 -0.34 -4.64
C PHE A 83 -14.02 0.51 -5.90
N SER A 84 -15.09 1.03 -6.51
CA SER A 84 -14.99 1.83 -7.74
C SER A 84 -14.11 3.08 -7.59
N ARG A 85 -14.01 3.65 -6.38
CA ARG A 85 -13.13 4.79 -6.11
C ARG A 85 -11.65 4.43 -6.27
N PHE A 86 -11.28 3.18 -6.03
CA PHE A 86 -9.90 2.70 -6.21
C PHE A 86 -9.56 2.45 -7.68
N GLU A 87 -10.56 2.13 -8.51
CA GLU A 87 -10.39 1.99 -9.97
C GLU A 87 -10.11 3.34 -10.63
N ASP A 88 -10.71 4.42 -10.12
CA ASP A 88 -10.48 5.79 -10.58
C ASP A 88 -9.16 6.40 -10.06
N ALA A 89 -8.54 5.79 -9.05
CA ALA A 89 -7.36 6.33 -8.38
C ALA A 89 -6.06 6.03 -9.12
N VAL A 90 -5.21 7.04 -9.22
CA VAL A 90 -3.95 6.98 -9.98
C VAL A 90 -2.76 7.22 -9.06
N GLY A 91 -1.97 6.15 -8.86
CA GLY A 91 -0.74 6.19 -8.09
C GLY A 91 -0.93 5.99 -6.58
N CYS A 92 0.18 5.76 -5.89
CA CYS A 92 0.21 5.33 -4.49
C CYS A 92 -0.52 6.31 -3.56
N TYR A 93 -0.35 7.62 -3.80
CA TYR A 93 -0.92 8.65 -2.93
C TYR A 93 -2.46 8.63 -2.91
N GLU A 94 -3.10 8.51 -4.07
CA GLU A 94 -4.56 8.50 -4.15
C GLU A 94 -5.11 7.21 -3.55
N HIS A 95 -4.49 6.06 -3.87
CA HIS A 95 -4.86 4.77 -3.27
C HIS A 95 -4.77 4.79 -1.75
N VAL A 96 -3.69 5.31 -1.16
CA VAL A 96 -3.60 5.38 0.32
C VAL A 96 -4.59 6.38 0.90
N SER A 97 -4.83 7.52 0.24
CA SER A 97 -5.78 8.52 0.72
C SER A 97 -7.18 7.94 0.84
N ILE A 98 -7.64 7.21 -0.18
CA ILE A 98 -8.94 6.53 -0.18
C ILE A 98 -8.93 5.38 0.82
N ALA A 99 -7.87 4.56 0.85
CA ALA A 99 -7.80 3.41 1.75
C ALA A 99 -7.89 3.82 3.23
N ARG A 100 -7.34 4.98 3.59
CA ARG A 100 -7.43 5.52 4.96
C ARG A 100 -8.84 5.92 5.37
N GLU A 101 -9.73 6.23 4.43
CA GLU A 101 -11.15 6.48 4.74
C GLU A 101 -11.86 5.19 5.21
N TYR A 102 -11.38 4.02 4.78
CA TYR A 102 -12.02 2.73 5.04
C TYR A 102 -11.21 1.80 5.96
N ARG A 103 -10.01 2.20 6.39
CA ARG A 103 -9.09 1.35 7.16
C ARG A 103 -9.66 0.85 8.50
N ASP A 104 -10.65 1.55 9.05
CA ASP A 104 -11.30 1.22 10.32
C ASP A 104 -12.66 0.54 10.12
N GLN A 105 -13.04 0.24 8.86
CA GLN A 105 -14.24 -0.53 8.54
C GLN A 105 -14.10 -1.98 9.00
N GLU A 106 -15.15 -2.49 9.64
CA GLU A 106 -15.16 -3.82 10.23
C GLU A 106 -14.80 -4.91 9.20
N GLY A 107 -13.76 -5.68 9.52
CA GLY A 107 -13.25 -6.77 8.68
C GLY A 107 -12.38 -6.35 7.48
N ALA A 108 -12.39 -5.08 7.08
CA ALA A 108 -11.60 -4.59 5.95
C ALA A 108 -10.16 -4.22 6.36
N GLY A 109 -10.02 -3.55 7.51
CA GLY A 109 -8.71 -3.19 8.08
C GLY A 109 -8.03 -4.39 8.73
N ASN A 110 -6.84 -4.74 8.25
CA ASN A 110 -6.08 -5.90 8.72
C ASN A 110 -4.63 -5.53 9.02
N TYR A 111 -4.01 -6.32 9.90
CA TYR A 111 -2.59 -6.25 10.19
C TYR A 111 -1.95 -7.61 10.01
N VAL A 112 -0.69 -7.61 9.58
CA VAL A 112 0.14 -8.80 9.51
C VAL A 112 1.60 -8.41 9.73
N ARG A 113 2.47 -9.37 10.08
CA ARG A 113 3.92 -9.14 10.10
C ARG A 113 4.43 -8.81 8.70
N ARG A 114 5.45 -7.96 8.63
CA ARG A 114 6.04 -7.51 7.36
C ARG A 114 6.58 -8.66 6.52
N SER A 115 7.29 -9.59 7.14
CA SER A 115 7.80 -10.81 6.49
C SER A 115 6.66 -11.68 5.94
N ASP A 116 5.64 -11.94 6.75
CA ASP A 116 4.45 -12.69 6.34
C ASP A 116 3.71 -11.97 5.19
N PHE A 117 3.69 -10.64 5.18
CA PHE A 117 3.12 -9.86 4.08
C PHE A 117 3.90 -10.10 2.78
N GLN A 118 5.22 -9.96 2.80
CA GLN A 118 6.08 -10.17 1.63
C GLN A 118 6.02 -11.61 1.10
N GLU A 119 5.86 -12.59 1.99
CA GLU A 119 5.70 -13.99 1.60
C GLU A 119 4.33 -14.24 0.94
N LYS A 120 3.26 -13.71 1.51
CA LYS A 120 1.89 -14.08 1.11
C LYS A 120 1.27 -13.18 0.04
N PHE A 121 1.78 -11.96 -0.13
CA PHE A 121 1.24 -10.99 -1.08
C PHE A 121 2.16 -10.81 -2.29
N ARG A 122 1.54 -10.66 -3.46
CA ARG A 122 2.20 -10.28 -4.70
C ARG A 122 1.91 -8.81 -4.96
N VAL A 123 2.95 -8.04 -5.27
CA VAL A 123 2.81 -6.63 -5.64
C VAL A 123 2.25 -6.53 -7.05
N LEU A 124 1.15 -5.80 -7.23
CA LEU A 124 0.59 -5.45 -8.55
C LEU A 124 0.99 -4.03 -8.96
N GLY A 125 1.19 -3.16 -7.98
CA GLY A 125 1.48 -1.75 -8.17
C GLY A 125 0.31 -0.88 -7.70
N PRO A 126 0.44 0.45 -7.69
CA PRO A 126 1.64 1.20 -8.01
C PRO A 126 2.76 0.97 -6.97
N VAL A 127 4.02 0.88 -7.42
CA VAL A 127 5.20 0.76 -6.55
C VAL A 127 5.82 2.12 -6.24
N HIS A 128 6.63 2.18 -5.18
CA HIS A 128 7.33 3.36 -4.71
C HIS A 128 8.13 4.02 -5.85
N PRO A 129 8.10 5.36 -6.00
CA PRO A 129 8.78 6.05 -7.10
C PRO A 129 10.27 5.74 -7.20
N ASP A 130 10.99 5.70 -6.06
CA ASP A 130 12.43 5.39 -6.06
C ASP A 130 12.74 3.95 -6.49
N ALA A 131 11.80 3.01 -6.35
CA ALA A 131 11.98 1.62 -6.82
C ALA A 131 11.75 1.48 -8.33
N ARG A 132 11.13 2.47 -9.00
CA ARG A 132 10.92 2.45 -10.46
C ARG A 132 12.19 2.81 -11.23
N GLY A 133 13.02 3.69 -10.66
CA GLY A 133 14.25 4.17 -11.30
C GLY A 133 15.33 3.10 -11.49
N GLU A 134 15.21 1.95 -10.81
CA GLU A 134 16.12 0.81 -10.98
C GLU A 134 15.70 -0.13 -12.13
N SER A 135 14.50 0.03 -12.71
CA SER A 135 13.96 -0.87 -13.75
C SER A 135 14.02 -0.31 -15.17
N ASP A 136 14.39 0.96 -15.37
CA ASP A 136 14.47 1.62 -16.69
C ASP A 136 15.90 1.59 -17.29
N GLY A 137 16.64 0.51 -16.99
CA GLY A 137 18.05 0.37 -17.33
C GLY A 137 18.46 -1.06 -17.71
N GLU A 138 17.68 -1.74 -18.56
CA GLU A 138 18.13 -2.94 -19.30
C GLU A 138 17.67 -2.90 -20.77
#